data_AF-A0A8S2XZU7-F1
#
_entry.id   AF-A0A8S2XZU7-F1
#
_cell.length_a   1.000
_cell.length_b   1.000
_cell.length_c   1.000
_cell.angle_alpha   90.00
_cell.angle_beta   90.00
_cell.angle_gamma   90.00
#
_symmetry.space_group_name_H-M   'P 1'
#
loop_
_entity.id
_entity.type
_entity.pdbx_description
1 polymer ?
#
loop_
_entity_poly.entity_id
_entity_poly.type
_entity_poly.pdbx_seq_one_letter_code
_entity_poly.pdbx_strand_id
1 'polypeptide(L)'
;MRVQLKPQALQNLRIQQNKNLIKHRKRIKNLPVSNAPNPFAFGSKQALAKSVKKVMKALPVDRLRQMEVIQNITEKLGLLSKTKFTRNVRCLPSATRTEVLKFYNRDDISWQAPGKRDTVTVKNDNGQKTTYQTRILLLNLREVYQLFLDENPNVEISQSSFKDLRPVNVCIRSSMPHRV
;
A
#
# COMPACT_ATOMS: atom_id res chain seq x y z
N MET A 1 58.07 30.11 20.81
CA MET A 1 59.09 29.71 19.82
C MET A 1 58.56 28.55 18.99
N ARG A 2 58.46 28.66 17.65
CA ARG A 2 58.12 27.52 16.79
C ARG A 2 59.38 26.67 16.59
N VAL A 3 59.39 25.46 17.13
CA VAL A 3 60.49 24.51 16.91
C VAL A 3 60.46 24.07 15.45
N GLN A 4 61.45 24.50 14.67
CA GLN A 4 61.62 24.04 13.29
C GLN A 4 62.21 22.63 13.31
N LEU A 5 61.45 21.65 12.80
CA LEU A 5 61.90 20.27 12.65
C LEU A 5 62.95 20.19 11.54
N LYS A 6 64.03 19.44 11.79
CA LYS A 6 65.06 19.15 10.77
C LYS A 6 64.39 18.50 9.54
N PRO A 7 64.85 18.79 8.31
CA PRO A 7 64.19 18.36 7.07
C PRO A 7 64.01 16.83 6.95
N GLN A 8 64.98 16.03 7.43
CA GLN A 8 64.84 14.56 7.51
C GLN A 8 63.73 14.11 8.46
N ALA A 9 63.59 14.77 9.62
CA ALA A 9 62.52 14.47 10.58
C ALA A 9 61.14 14.78 9.99
N LEU A 10 61.01 15.86 9.22
CA LEU A 10 59.78 16.22 8.51
C LEU A 10 59.40 15.18 7.44
N GLN A 11 60.38 14.69 6.68
CA GLN A 11 60.16 13.66 5.65
C GLN A 11 59.70 12.33 6.28
N ASN A 12 60.34 11.91 7.36
CA ASN A 12 59.97 10.71 8.10
C ASN A 12 58.55 10.79 8.67
N LEU A 13 58.15 11.96 9.19
CA LEU A 13 56.81 12.21 9.72
C LEU A 13 55.74 12.11 8.62
N ARG A 14 56.00 12.69 7.43
CA ARG A 14 55.12 12.56 6.25
C ARG A 14 54.97 11.11 5.79
N ILE A 15 56.06 10.35 5.73
CA ILE A 15 56.04 8.93 5.35
C ILE A 15 55.22 8.12 6.37
N GLN A 16 55.41 8.38 7.66
CA GLN A 16 54.68 7.71 8.73
C GLN A 16 53.18 8.01 8.70
N GLN A 17 52.80 9.27 8.45
CA GLN A 17 51.40 9.67 8.23
C GLN A 17 50.78 8.94 7.04
N ASN A 18 51.48 8.85 5.91
CA ASN A 18 51.00 8.12 4.73
C ASN A 18 50.85 6.61 5.00
N LYS A 19 51.82 5.98 5.67
CA LYS A 19 51.72 4.56 6.09
C LYS A 19 50.50 4.32 6.98
N ASN A 20 50.23 5.23 7.93
CA ASN A 20 49.07 5.16 8.80
C ASN A 20 47.75 5.31 8.04
N LEU A 21 47.68 6.25 7.08
CA LEU A 21 46.51 6.42 6.21
C LEU A 21 46.24 5.17 5.35
N ILE A 22 47.29 4.58 4.78
CA ILE A 22 47.17 3.34 3.98
C ILE A 22 46.67 2.18 4.85
N LYS A 23 47.24 2.00 6.05
CA LYS A 23 46.81 0.96 7.01
C LYS A 23 45.35 1.15 7.44
N HIS A 24 44.93 2.39 7.69
CA HIS A 24 43.55 2.72 8.02
C HIS A 24 42.58 2.40 6.88
N ARG A 25 42.93 2.76 5.63
CA ARG A 25 42.15 2.42 4.42
C ARG A 25 42.00 0.91 4.24
N LYS A 26 43.07 0.14 4.44
CA LYS A 26 43.03 -1.33 4.39
C LYS A 26 42.11 -1.90 5.48
N ARG A 27 42.13 -1.34 6.70
CA ARG A 27 41.27 -1.78 7.81
C ARG A 27 39.79 -1.54 7.52
N ILE A 28 39.43 -0.38 6.98
CA ILE A 28 38.04 -0.06 6.59
C ILE A 28 37.54 -1.00 5.49
N LYS A 29 38.37 -1.36 4.51
CA LYS A 29 38.00 -2.30 3.44
C LYS A 29 37.67 -3.71 3.96
N ASN A 30 38.25 -4.11 5.09
CA ASN A 30 38.09 -5.45 5.67
C ASN A 30 37.07 -5.52 6.81
N LEU A 31 36.37 -4.42 7.14
CA LEU A 31 35.32 -4.47 8.17
C LEU A 31 34.09 -5.22 7.62
N PRO A 32 33.45 -6.08 8.44
CA PRO A 32 32.20 -6.73 8.05
C PRO A 32 31.13 -5.67 7.78
N VAL A 33 30.47 -5.78 6.62
CA VAL A 33 29.39 -4.88 6.22
C VAL A 33 28.16 -5.22 7.06
N SER A 34 27.99 -4.55 8.20
CA SER A 34 26.74 -4.63 8.96
C SER A 34 25.68 -3.78 8.27
N ASN A 35 24.50 -4.36 8.00
CA ASN A 35 23.38 -3.65 7.37
C ASN A 35 22.70 -2.63 8.29
N ALA A 36 23.13 -2.51 9.56
CA ALA A 36 22.59 -1.54 10.51
C ALA A 36 23.27 -0.17 10.35
N PRO A 37 22.52 0.94 10.37
CA PRO A 37 23.09 2.28 10.32
C PRO A 37 23.94 2.54 11.57
N ASN A 38 25.26 2.69 11.39
CA ASN A 38 26.18 3.04 12.47
C ASN A 38 26.09 4.56 12.74
N PRO A 39 25.59 5.00 13.91
CA PRO A 39 25.45 6.43 14.23
C PRO A 39 26.80 7.16 14.32
N PHE A 40 27.92 6.43 14.41
CA PHE A 40 29.28 6.96 14.43
C PHE A 40 30.03 6.77 13.11
N ALA A 41 29.32 6.47 12.00
CA ALA A 41 29.96 6.31 10.68
C ALA A 41 30.73 7.56 10.23
N PHE A 42 30.32 8.74 10.70
CA PHE A 42 31.03 10.00 10.47
C PHE A 42 31.78 10.42 11.74
N GLY A 43 33.04 10.85 11.59
CA GLY A 43 33.89 11.28 12.72
C GLY A 43 33.40 12.54 13.45
N SER A 44 32.47 13.30 12.87
CA SER A 44 31.78 14.41 13.54
C SER A 44 30.42 14.71 12.91
N LYS A 45 29.52 15.36 13.66
CA LYS A 45 28.21 15.83 13.14
C LYS A 45 28.38 16.78 11.95
N GLN A 46 29.42 17.60 11.97
CA GLN A 46 29.74 18.53 10.88
C GLN A 46 30.13 17.80 9.59
N ALA A 47 30.85 16.67 9.69
CA ALA A 47 31.22 15.85 8.54
C ALA A 47 29.99 15.20 7.87
N LEU A 48 29.02 14.73 8.67
CA LEU A 48 27.73 14.26 8.17
C LEU A 48 26.97 15.38 7.46
N ALA A 49 26.81 16.55 8.12
CA ALA A 49 26.06 17.68 7.56
C ALA A 49 26.63 18.16 6.22
N LYS A 50 27.96 18.21 6.09
CA LYS A 50 28.64 18.55 4.82
C LYS A 50 28.34 17.51 3.74
N SER A 51 28.29 16.24 4.09
CA SER A 51 27.97 15.15 3.15
C SER A 51 26.52 15.23 2.69
N VAL A 52 25.57 15.41 3.62
CA VAL A 52 24.15 15.60 3.31
C VAL A 52 23.94 16.79 2.38
N LYS A 53 24.61 17.93 2.65
CA LYS A 53 24.52 19.12 1.79
C LYS A 53 24.99 18.85 0.36
N LYS A 54 26.06 18.08 0.18
CA LYS A 54 26.54 17.68 -1.16
C LYS A 54 25.53 16.79 -1.89
N VAL A 55 24.96 15.82 -1.19
CA VAL A 55 23.94 14.93 -1.75
C VAL A 55 22.69 15.71 -2.15
N MET A 56 22.18 16.58 -1.28
CA MET A 56 21.01 17.41 -1.58
C MET A 56 21.21 18.32 -2.79
N LYS A 57 22.44 18.82 -3.02
CA LYS A 57 22.77 19.61 -4.21
C LYS A 57 22.78 18.78 -5.50
N ALA A 58 23.11 17.49 -5.40
CA ALA A 58 23.16 16.58 -6.54
C ALA A 58 21.80 15.95 -6.88
N LEU A 59 20.82 16.02 -5.96
CA LEU A 59 19.47 15.54 -6.20
C LEU A 59 18.68 16.49 -7.12
N PRO A 60 17.65 15.98 -7.84
CA PRO A 60 16.73 16.81 -8.61
C PRO A 60 16.09 17.90 -7.74
N VAL A 61 15.67 19.04 -8.32
CA VAL A 61 15.00 20.12 -7.54
C VAL A 61 13.58 19.73 -7.15
N ASP A 62 12.87 19.00 -8.02
CA ASP A 62 11.48 18.58 -7.79
C ASP A 62 11.37 17.55 -6.67
N ARG A 63 10.51 17.84 -5.69
CA ARG A 63 10.30 17.03 -4.47
C ARG A 63 9.88 15.61 -4.80
N LEU A 64 9.04 15.42 -5.82
CA LEU A 64 8.55 14.08 -6.19
C LEU A 64 9.68 13.22 -6.74
N ARG A 65 10.49 13.77 -7.65
CA ARG A 65 11.67 13.10 -8.20
C ARG A 65 12.73 12.82 -7.12
N GLN A 66 12.90 13.73 -6.15
CA GLN A 66 13.79 13.49 -5.01
C GLN A 66 13.35 12.26 -4.20
N MET A 67 12.07 12.16 -3.87
CA MET A 67 11.53 11.05 -3.08
C MET A 67 11.73 9.71 -3.79
N GLU A 68 11.46 9.64 -5.09
CA GLU A 68 11.62 8.42 -5.87
C GLU A 68 13.09 7.97 -5.98
N VAL A 69 14.01 8.92 -6.19
CA VAL A 69 15.45 8.63 -6.20
C VAL A 69 15.92 8.12 -4.83
N ILE A 70 15.51 8.77 -3.74
CA ILE A 70 15.85 8.35 -2.37
C ILE A 70 15.29 6.96 -2.09
N GLN A 71 14.04 6.70 -2.43
CA GLN A 71 13.39 5.40 -2.26
C GLN A 71 14.19 4.30 -2.98
N ASN A 72 14.54 4.51 -4.26
CA ASN A 72 15.36 3.57 -5.03
C ASN A 72 16.76 3.36 -4.42
N ILE A 73 17.39 4.41 -3.87
CA ILE A 73 18.68 4.29 -3.18
C ILE A 73 18.51 3.44 -1.91
N THR A 74 17.48 3.69 -1.11
CA THR A 74 17.23 2.93 0.12
C THR A 74 16.88 1.46 -0.16
N GLU A 75 16.17 1.17 -1.25
CA GLU A 75 15.87 -0.19 -1.70
C GLU A 75 17.16 -0.93 -2.11
N LYS A 76 18.04 -0.27 -2.88
CA LYS A 76 19.35 -0.82 -3.27
C LYS A 76 20.27 -1.09 -2.08
N LEU A 77 20.17 -0.26 -1.04
CA LEU A 77 20.92 -0.43 0.22
C LEU A 77 20.27 -1.43 1.18
N GLY A 78 19.09 -1.96 0.85
CA GLY A 78 18.36 -2.92 1.68
C GLY A 78 17.77 -2.33 2.97
N LEU A 79 17.60 -1.00 3.04
CA LEU A 79 17.14 -0.31 4.26
C LEU A 79 15.60 -0.22 4.34
N LEU A 80 14.94 -0.02 3.20
CA LEU A 80 13.48 0.02 3.11
C LEU A 80 13.04 -0.86 1.94
N SER A 81 12.23 -1.88 2.21
CA SER A 81 11.44 -2.56 1.18
C SER A 81 10.18 -1.72 0.90
N LYS A 82 9.75 -1.58 -0.36
CA LYS A 82 8.42 -1.02 -0.67
C LYS A 82 7.40 -1.71 0.23
N THR A 83 6.76 -0.96 1.13
CA THR A 83 5.65 -1.49 1.90
C THR A 83 4.59 -1.89 0.88
N LYS A 84 4.45 -3.20 0.62
CA LYS A 84 3.28 -3.70 -0.10
C LYS A 84 2.12 -3.34 0.82
N PHE A 85 1.33 -2.33 0.45
CA PHE A 85 0.12 -2.01 1.19
C PHE A 85 -0.79 -3.24 1.07
N THR A 86 -0.72 -4.14 2.03
CA THR A 86 -1.68 -5.22 2.14
C THR A 86 -2.96 -4.55 2.57
N ARG A 87 -3.91 -4.36 1.64
CA ARG A 87 -5.27 -3.93 1.97
C ARG A 87 -5.96 -5.05 2.76
N ASN A 88 -5.56 -5.24 4.02
CA ASN A 88 -6.07 -6.30 4.87
C ASN A 88 -6.35 -5.75 6.26
N VAL A 89 -7.59 -5.30 6.49
CA VAL A 89 -8.16 -5.27 7.86
C VAL A 89 -9.69 -5.46 7.89
N ARG A 90 -10.47 -5.21 6.81
CA ARG A 90 -11.96 -5.24 6.90
C ARG A 90 -12.66 -5.82 5.67
N CYS A 91 -12.13 -6.88 5.10
CA CYS A 91 -12.85 -7.61 4.05
C CYS A 91 -13.83 -8.57 4.72
N LEU A 92 -15.12 -8.43 4.41
CA LEU A 92 -16.13 -9.42 4.79
C LEU A 92 -15.70 -10.83 4.33
N PRO A 93 -16.01 -11.89 5.09
CA PRO A 93 -15.76 -13.25 4.66
C PRO A 93 -16.43 -13.54 3.31
N SER A 94 -15.78 -14.35 2.46
CA SER A 94 -16.35 -14.73 1.15
C SER A 94 -17.71 -15.40 1.30
N ALA A 95 -17.83 -16.29 2.30
CA ALA A 95 -19.07 -16.99 2.63
C ALA A 95 -20.23 -16.01 2.89
N THR A 96 -20.02 -14.99 3.72
CA THR A 96 -21.01 -13.95 4.02
C THR A 96 -21.44 -13.20 2.76
N ARG A 97 -20.51 -12.87 1.86
CA ARG A 97 -20.87 -12.21 0.58
C ARG A 97 -21.77 -13.10 -0.25
N THR A 98 -21.43 -14.38 -0.37
CA THR A 98 -22.23 -15.35 -1.11
C THR A 98 -23.63 -15.52 -0.52
N GLU A 99 -23.73 -15.52 0.81
CA GLU A 99 -25.01 -15.62 1.53
C GLU A 99 -25.90 -14.40 1.29
N VAL A 100 -25.34 -13.19 1.39
CA VAL A 100 -26.06 -11.94 1.06
C VAL A 100 -26.52 -11.94 -0.40
N LEU A 101 -25.66 -12.36 -1.34
CA LEU A 101 -26.03 -12.46 -2.76
C LEU A 101 -27.15 -13.48 -3.00
N LYS A 102 -27.13 -14.63 -2.31
CA LYS A 102 -28.20 -15.62 -2.38
C LYS A 102 -29.50 -15.09 -1.82
N PHE A 103 -29.45 -14.41 -0.67
CA PHE A 103 -30.60 -13.82 0.00
C PHE A 103 -31.33 -12.82 -0.90
N TYR A 104 -30.60 -11.89 -1.53
CA TYR A 104 -31.19 -10.93 -2.48
C TYR A 104 -31.86 -11.59 -3.69
N ASN A 105 -31.42 -12.78 -4.12
CA ASN A 105 -31.95 -13.49 -5.28
C ASN A 105 -33.11 -14.43 -4.96
N ARG A 106 -33.56 -14.52 -3.71
CA ARG A 106 -34.77 -15.28 -3.37
C ARG A 106 -36.03 -14.55 -3.84
N ASP A 107 -37.06 -15.32 -4.20
CA ASP A 107 -38.32 -14.80 -4.78
C ASP A 107 -39.23 -14.09 -3.75
N ASP A 108 -39.03 -14.38 -2.46
CA ASP A 108 -39.70 -13.73 -1.32
C ASP A 108 -39.07 -12.35 -0.95
N ILE A 109 -37.81 -12.13 -1.29
CA ILE A 109 -37.10 -10.86 -1.06
C ILE A 109 -37.18 -9.94 -2.29
N SER A 110 -36.98 -10.51 -3.48
CA SER A 110 -37.07 -9.76 -4.73
C SER A 110 -37.82 -10.57 -5.77
N TRP A 111 -38.68 -9.90 -6.54
CA TRP A 111 -39.40 -10.54 -7.63
C TRP A 111 -38.72 -10.29 -8.97
N GLN A 112 -38.65 -11.33 -9.80
CA GLN A 112 -38.04 -11.26 -11.13
C GLN A 112 -38.99 -10.61 -12.15
N ALA A 113 -38.51 -9.57 -12.84
CA ALA A 113 -39.28 -8.93 -13.89
C ALA A 113 -39.52 -9.90 -15.06
N PRO A 114 -40.71 -9.92 -15.69
CA PRO A 114 -41.08 -10.89 -16.71
C PRO A 114 -40.62 -10.50 -18.12
N GLY A 115 -40.26 -9.23 -18.34
CA GLY A 115 -40.00 -8.72 -19.68
C GLY A 115 -38.65 -9.16 -20.24
N LYS A 116 -38.60 -9.59 -21.51
CA LYS A 116 -37.33 -9.91 -22.21
C LYS A 116 -36.34 -8.74 -22.24
N ARG A 117 -36.84 -7.51 -22.16
CA ARG A 117 -36.02 -6.27 -22.10
C ARG A 117 -35.53 -5.94 -20.69
N ASP A 118 -36.07 -6.58 -19.66
CA ASP A 118 -35.73 -6.33 -18.26
C ASP A 118 -34.51 -7.18 -17.88
N THR A 119 -33.40 -6.96 -18.58
CA THR A 119 -32.14 -7.68 -18.37
C THR A 119 -30.99 -6.72 -18.12
N VAL A 120 -30.03 -7.17 -17.31
CA VAL A 120 -28.80 -6.45 -16.97
C VAL A 120 -27.62 -7.33 -17.33
N THR A 121 -26.66 -6.78 -18.08
CA THR A 121 -25.42 -7.48 -18.41
C THR A 121 -24.32 -7.06 -17.44
N VAL A 122 -23.73 -8.02 -16.74
CA VAL A 122 -22.64 -7.82 -15.77
C VAL A 122 -21.37 -8.46 -16.31
N LYS A 123 -20.24 -7.75 -16.20
CA LYS A 123 -18.92 -8.27 -16.57
C LYS A 123 -18.27 -8.87 -15.33
N ASN A 124 -17.95 -10.17 -15.38
CA ASN A 124 -17.28 -10.88 -14.30
C ASN A 124 -15.79 -10.56 -14.28
N ASP A 125 -15.13 -10.87 -13.16
CA ASP A 125 -13.69 -10.66 -12.97
C ASP A 125 -12.84 -11.37 -14.04
N ASN A 126 -13.33 -12.50 -14.57
CA ASN A 126 -12.70 -13.27 -15.66
C ASN A 126 -12.88 -12.63 -17.05
N GLY A 127 -13.49 -11.43 -17.14
CA GLY A 127 -13.73 -10.72 -18.40
C GLY A 127 -14.98 -11.16 -19.17
N GLN A 128 -15.62 -12.26 -18.78
CA GLN A 128 -16.85 -12.78 -19.40
C GLN A 128 -18.06 -11.92 -19.04
N LYS A 129 -18.99 -11.76 -19.99
CA LYS A 129 -20.26 -11.06 -19.78
C LYS A 129 -21.36 -12.08 -19.50
N THR A 130 -22.11 -11.85 -18.43
CA THR A 130 -23.27 -12.67 -18.06
C THR A 130 -24.50 -11.79 -17.98
N THR A 131 -25.62 -12.27 -18.53
CA THR A 131 -26.88 -11.53 -18.57
C THR A 131 -27.80 -12.09 -17.50
N TYR A 132 -28.27 -11.22 -16.61
CA TYR A 132 -29.22 -11.54 -15.55
C TYR A 132 -30.55 -10.84 -15.81
N GLN A 133 -31.64 -11.47 -15.41
CA GLN A 133 -32.94 -10.80 -15.38
C GLN A 133 -32.96 -9.78 -14.24
N THR A 134 -33.53 -8.61 -14.50
CA THR A 134 -33.76 -7.59 -13.49
C THR A 134 -34.73 -8.13 -12.43
N ARG A 135 -34.40 -7.91 -11.16
CA ARG A 135 -35.23 -8.24 -10.00
C ARG A 135 -35.58 -6.96 -9.25
N ILE A 136 -36.74 -6.95 -8.62
CA ILE A 136 -37.29 -5.80 -7.91
C ILE A 136 -37.45 -6.19 -6.45
N LEU A 137 -36.83 -5.44 -5.54
CA LEU A 137 -37.04 -5.63 -4.11
C LEU A 137 -38.51 -5.39 -3.75
N LEU A 138 -39.07 -6.34 -3.00
CA LEU A 138 -40.45 -6.26 -2.51
C LEU A 138 -40.57 -5.32 -1.30
N LEU A 139 -39.53 -5.30 -0.47
CA LEU A 139 -39.45 -4.53 0.78
C LEU A 139 -38.39 -3.42 0.69
N ASN A 140 -38.41 -2.51 1.67
CA ASN A 140 -37.39 -1.47 1.78
C ASN A 140 -36.04 -2.07 2.18
N LEU A 141 -34.93 -1.46 1.73
CA LEU A 141 -33.58 -1.94 2.07
C LEU A 141 -33.31 -2.04 3.58
N ARG A 142 -34.00 -1.23 4.40
CA ARG A 142 -33.89 -1.30 5.86
C ARG A 142 -34.57 -2.55 6.42
N GLU A 143 -35.75 -2.89 5.90
CA GLU A 143 -36.52 -4.08 6.29
C GLU A 143 -35.81 -5.35 5.82
N VAL A 144 -35.35 -5.38 4.57
CA VAL A 144 -34.59 -6.50 4.01
C VAL A 144 -33.33 -6.79 4.83
N TYR A 145 -32.64 -5.74 5.31
CA TYR A 145 -31.48 -5.90 6.18
C TYR A 145 -31.84 -6.48 7.55
N GLN A 146 -32.96 -6.06 8.16
CA GLN A 146 -33.41 -6.63 9.43
C GLN A 146 -33.79 -8.10 9.26
N LEU A 147 -34.55 -8.45 8.22
CA LEU A 147 -34.89 -9.84 7.89
C LEU A 147 -33.63 -10.70 7.70
N PHE A 148 -32.60 -10.16 7.04
CA PHE A 148 -31.34 -10.87 6.88
C PHE A 148 -30.66 -11.19 8.22
N LEU A 149 -30.66 -10.25 9.17
CA LEU A 149 -30.09 -10.46 10.51
C LEU A 149 -30.93 -11.43 11.35
N ASP A 150 -32.26 -11.35 11.24
CA ASP A 150 -33.18 -12.24 11.93
C ASP A 150 -32.99 -13.70 11.48
N GLU A 151 -32.78 -13.93 10.18
CA GLU A 151 -32.48 -15.25 9.63
C GLU A 151 -31.03 -15.72 9.89
N ASN A 152 -30.09 -14.78 10.03
CA ASN A 152 -28.66 -15.07 10.15
C ASN A 152 -28.04 -14.33 11.35
N PRO A 153 -28.41 -14.71 12.60
CA PRO A 153 -27.99 -14.01 13.81
C PRO A 153 -26.47 -14.06 14.05
N ASN A 154 -25.77 -15.02 13.45
CA ASN A 154 -24.32 -15.20 13.59
C ASN A 154 -23.51 -14.34 12.60
N VAL A 155 -24.17 -13.63 11.67
CA VAL A 155 -23.50 -12.85 10.62
C VAL A 155 -23.38 -11.39 11.05
N GLU A 156 -22.17 -10.97 11.37
CA GLU A 156 -21.86 -9.58 11.64
C GLU A 156 -21.61 -8.80 10.34
N ILE A 157 -22.61 -8.07 9.88
CA ILE A 157 -22.50 -7.18 8.72
C ILE A 157 -23.13 -5.83 9.02
N SER A 158 -22.50 -4.75 8.55
CA SER A 158 -23.07 -3.41 8.67
C SER A 158 -24.12 -3.13 7.60
N GLN A 159 -25.08 -2.26 7.89
CA GLN A 159 -26.12 -1.90 6.92
C GLN A 159 -25.56 -1.27 5.63
N SER A 160 -24.49 -0.47 5.72
CA SER A 160 -23.84 0.10 4.53
C SER A 160 -23.21 -1.01 3.67
N SER A 161 -22.42 -1.89 4.30
CA SER A 161 -21.80 -3.02 3.57
C SER A 161 -22.84 -3.97 2.95
N PHE A 162 -23.97 -4.20 3.63
CA PHE A 162 -25.06 -5.02 3.10
C PHE A 162 -25.72 -4.39 1.86
N LYS A 163 -25.90 -3.06 1.86
CA LYS A 163 -26.42 -2.32 0.70
C LYS A 163 -25.43 -2.32 -0.47
N ASP A 164 -24.14 -2.20 -0.18
CA ASP A 164 -23.08 -2.20 -1.18
C ASP A 164 -22.92 -3.58 -1.85
N LEU A 165 -23.20 -4.66 -1.12
CA LEU A 165 -23.18 -6.03 -1.64
C LEU A 165 -24.41 -6.41 -2.49
N ARG A 166 -25.37 -5.49 -2.65
CA ARG A 166 -26.56 -5.76 -3.46
C ARG A 166 -26.16 -6.04 -4.92
N PRO A 167 -26.65 -7.14 -5.52
CA PRO A 167 -26.43 -7.42 -6.94
C PRO A 167 -26.91 -6.28 -7.85
N VAL A 168 -26.20 -6.04 -8.95
CA VAL A 168 -26.54 -4.98 -9.92
C VAL A 168 -27.91 -5.22 -10.58
N ASN A 169 -28.30 -6.50 -10.74
CA ASN A 169 -29.59 -6.87 -11.30
C ASN A 169 -30.77 -6.66 -10.33
N VAL A 170 -30.53 -6.36 -9.05
CA VAL A 170 -31.58 -6.15 -8.04
C VAL A 170 -31.81 -4.65 -7.83
N CYS A 171 -32.95 -4.18 -8.31
CA CYS A 171 -33.37 -2.78 -8.22
C CYS A 171 -34.29 -2.52 -7.03
N ILE A 172 -34.26 -1.29 -6.53
CA ILE A 172 -35.25 -0.80 -5.56
C ILE A 172 -36.54 -0.51 -6.31
N ARG A 173 -37.69 -0.75 -5.67
CA ARG A 173 -39.01 -0.41 -6.21
C ARG A 173 -39.13 1.04 -6.69
N SER A 174 -38.49 2.00 -6.02
CA SER A 174 -38.49 3.42 -6.41
C SER A 174 -37.75 3.71 -7.72
N SER A 175 -36.85 2.82 -8.16
CA SER A 175 -36.11 2.96 -9.41
C SER A 175 -36.93 2.56 -10.64
N MET A 176 -38.10 1.95 -10.44
CA MET A 176 -38.99 1.60 -11.55
C MET A 176 -39.67 2.85 -12.11
N PRO A 177 -39.68 3.05 -13.44
CA PRO A 177 -40.43 4.14 -14.04
C PRO A 177 -41.92 3.94 -13.74
N HIS A 178 -42.56 4.93 -13.11
CA HIS A 178 -44.01 4.96 -12.96
C HIS A 178 -44.63 5.00 -14.36
N ARG A 179 -45.22 3.90 -14.80
CA ARG A 179 -46.22 3.94 -15.87
C ARG A 179 -47.55 4.27 -15.21
N VAL A 180 -47.86 5.57 -15.19
CA VAL A 180 -49.23 6.07 -14.97
C VAL A 180 -50.03 5.78 -16.22
#